data_AF-A0A9W3HQJ7-F1
#
_entry.id   AF-A0A9W3HQJ7-F1
#
_cell.length_a   1.000
_cell.length_b   1.000
_cell.length_c   1.000
_cell.angle_alpha   90.00
_cell.angle_beta   90.00
_cell.angle_gamma   90.00
#
_symmetry.space_group_name_H-M   'P 1'
#
loop_
_entity.id
_entity.type
_entity.pdbx_description
1 polymer ?
#
loop_
_entity_poly.entity_id
_entity_poly.type
_entity_poly.pdbx_seq_one_letter_code
_entity_poly.pdbx_strand_id
1 'polypeptide(L)'
;MAGLPDSLSGQDVGFVSLSSSVGNLSFAYLTIKDRIPQILTKVIDTLHRHKSEFFEKHGEKGMEAEKKAISLLSKLRNELQTDKPIVPLVEKFVDTDIWNQYLEYQQSLLNESDGKPRWFLSPWLFVECYMYRRIHEAIIQSPPIDDFDVFKESKDQNFFESQQSIIALCTYLQELMKTVEDLEDNQLKDEFFKVLQISLWGNKCDLSLSGGDTSSQKTNIISSLKDLKPFILVNDMEHLWSLLSNCKKTRERASITRVDIILDNSGFELITDLVLADFLLSSKLATEIHFYGKTIPWFVSDTTIHDFNWLIKQLKHSNHKWMSKCGVNWENHIKMGRWVYLDHMFWTLPHEFSAMSQVAPDLHAELQKAHLILFKGDLNYRKLTGDRKWEFTIPFHQALNGFHPAPLCSIRTLKAEVQVGLQPGQAEQLSASDPSWMTSGKYGIFQFDGPL
;
A
#
# COMPACT_ATOMS: atom_id res chain seq x y z
N MET A 1 -6.44 18.90 -26.95
CA MET A 1 -6.22 18.16 -25.70
C MET A 1 -5.03 17.25 -25.93
N ALA A 2 -3.98 17.34 -25.13
CA ALA A 2 -2.94 16.33 -25.16
C ALA A 2 -3.54 15.00 -24.67
N GLY A 3 -3.23 13.89 -25.32
CA GLY A 3 -3.68 12.56 -24.89
C GLY A 3 -3.08 12.18 -23.53
N LEU A 4 -3.65 11.15 -22.89
CA LEU A 4 -3.05 10.56 -21.67
C LEU A 4 -1.67 9.98 -22.01
N PRO A 5 -0.65 10.15 -21.15
CA PRO A 5 0.65 9.53 -21.37
C PRO A 5 0.57 8.00 -21.33
N ASP A 6 1.54 7.35 -21.97
CA ASP A 6 1.67 5.90 -21.96
C ASP A 6 1.93 5.36 -20.55
N SER A 7 1.45 4.14 -20.29
CA SER A 7 1.77 3.39 -19.07
C SER A 7 3.25 3.00 -19.02
N LEU A 8 3.77 2.87 -17.81
CA LEU A 8 5.06 2.20 -17.57
C LEU A 8 4.92 0.70 -17.91
N SER A 9 5.96 0.12 -18.50
CA SER A 9 6.01 -1.26 -18.96
C SER A 9 7.41 -1.85 -18.82
N GLY A 10 7.53 -3.17 -18.95
CA GLY A 10 8.82 -3.85 -19.00
C GLY A 10 9.64 -3.56 -20.26
N GLN A 11 9.14 -2.82 -21.25
CA GLN A 11 9.93 -2.43 -22.43
C GLN A 11 10.62 -1.08 -22.25
N ASP A 12 10.31 -0.36 -21.17
CA ASP A 12 10.77 1.00 -21.01
C ASP A 12 12.24 1.10 -20.61
N VAL A 13 12.88 2.15 -21.13
CA VAL A 13 14.22 2.59 -20.76
C VAL A 13 14.07 3.55 -19.57
N GLY A 14 14.95 3.44 -18.58
CA GLY A 14 14.93 4.26 -17.36
C GLY A 14 15.20 5.75 -17.66
N PHE A 15 14.83 6.62 -16.70
CA PHE A 15 15.01 8.07 -16.83
C PHE A 15 16.50 8.46 -16.94
N VAL A 16 16.79 9.39 -17.85
CA VAL A 16 18.12 9.73 -18.38
C VAL A 16 19.11 10.23 -17.31
N SER A 17 20.33 9.66 -17.33
CA SER A 17 21.58 10.39 -17.08
C SER A 17 22.17 10.75 -18.45
N LEU A 18 22.46 12.03 -18.70
CA LEU A 18 22.97 12.56 -19.97
C LEU A 18 24.41 12.10 -20.32
N SER A 19 24.98 11.08 -19.68
CA SER A 19 26.41 10.75 -19.80
C SER A 19 26.81 9.27 -19.91
N SER A 20 25.90 8.29 -20.01
CA SER A 20 26.30 6.88 -20.12
C SER A 20 25.67 6.14 -21.30
N SER A 21 26.51 5.68 -22.22
CA SER A 21 26.22 4.89 -23.43
C SER A 21 25.90 3.40 -23.16
N VAL A 22 25.35 3.08 -21.98
CA VAL A 22 24.79 1.77 -21.64
C VAL A 22 23.31 2.03 -21.33
N GLY A 23 22.40 1.43 -22.10
CA GLY A 23 20.96 1.67 -21.93
C GLY A 23 20.52 1.35 -20.50
N ASN A 24 20.11 2.38 -19.75
CA ASN A 24 19.58 2.20 -18.40
C ASN A 24 18.20 1.56 -18.51
N LEU A 25 18.03 0.36 -17.95
CA LEU A 25 16.74 -0.34 -17.93
C LEU A 25 15.81 0.33 -16.91
N SER A 26 14.52 0.44 -17.22
CA SER A 26 13.53 0.95 -16.27
C SER A 26 13.45 0.10 -15.00
N PHE A 27 13.00 0.70 -13.92
CA PHE A 27 12.72 -0.02 -12.68
C PHE A 27 11.58 -1.02 -12.85
N ALA A 28 10.63 -0.75 -13.75
CA ALA A 28 9.60 -1.69 -14.15
C ALA A 28 10.23 -2.96 -14.76
N TYR A 29 11.14 -2.82 -15.73
CA TYR A 29 11.87 -3.96 -16.30
C TYR A 29 12.62 -4.74 -15.22
N LEU A 30 13.40 -4.07 -14.36
CA LEU A 30 14.15 -4.73 -13.28
C LEU A 30 13.23 -5.47 -12.31
N THR A 31 12.06 -4.89 -12.01
CA THR A 31 11.07 -5.52 -11.15
C THR A 31 10.50 -6.79 -11.78
N ILE A 32 10.07 -6.72 -13.04
CA ILE A 32 9.50 -7.86 -13.77
C ILE A 32 10.56 -8.95 -13.99
N LYS A 33 11.78 -8.55 -14.34
CA LYS A 33 12.88 -9.46 -14.69
C LYS A 33 13.45 -10.19 -13.48
N ASP A 34 13.67 -9.49 -12.37
CA ASP A 34 14.45 -10.01 -11.25
C ASP A 34 13.62 -10.17 -9.97
N ARG A 35 12.77 -9.19 -9.62
CA ARG A 35 12.06 -9.19 -8.34
C ARG A 35 10.85 -10.12 -8.33
N ILE A 36 10.01 -10.09 -9.37
CA ILE A 36 8.82 -10.97 -9.43
C ILE A 36 9.22 -12.46 -9.39
N PRO A 37 10.23 -12.95 -10.13
CA PRO A 37 10.67 -14.35 -10.01
C PRO A 37 11.18 -14.72 -8.62
N GLN A 38 11.85 -13.79 -7.91
CA GLN A 38 12.27 -14.01 -6.54
C GLN A 38 11.06 -14.16 -5.59
N ILE A 39 10.03 -13.31 -5.76
CA ILE A 39 8.78 -13.40 -4.97
C ILE A 39 8.12 -14.77 -5.20
N LEU A 40 7.92 -15.18 -6.46
CA LEU A 40 7.34 -16.49 -6.78
C LEU A 40 8.16 -17.65 -6.20
N THR A 41 9.49 -17.53 -6.20
CA THR A 41 10.37 -18.56 -5.63
C THR A 41 10.22 -18.63 -4.11
N LYS A 42 10.10 -17.49 -3.41
CA LYS A 42 9.82 -17.46 -1.96
C LYS A 42 8.44 -18.03 -1.61
N VAL A 43 7.42 -17.78 -2.45
CA VAL A 43 6.09 -18.38 -2.28
C VAL A 43 6.15 -19.90 -2.41
N ILE A 44 6.85 -20.42 -3.43
CA ILE A 44 7.05 -21.86 -3.60
C ILE A 44 7.80 -22.46 -2.41
N ASP A 45 8.86 -21.81 -1.95
CA ASP A 45 9.60 -22.23 -0.75
C ASP A 45 8.72 -22.26 0.50
N THR A 46 7.85 -21.25 0.66
CA THR A 46 6.91 -21.18 1.79
C THR A 46 5.96 -22.37 1.79
N LEU A 47 5.35 -22.71 0.65
CA LEU A 47 4.50 -23.90 0.54
C LEU A 47 5.27 -25.18 0.91
N HIS A 48 6.50 -25.33 0.40
CA HIS A 48 7.33 -26.49 0.69
C HIS A 48 7.68 -26.62 2.18
N ARG A 49 7.97 -25.50 2.86
CA ARG A 49 8.25 -25.49 4.32
C ARG A 49 7.02 -25.84 5.16
N HIS A 50 5.81 -25.52 4.68
CA HIS A 50 4.55 -25.82 5.36
C HIS A 50 4.00 -27.23 5.08
N LYS A 51 4.69 -28.05 4.29
CA LYS A 51 4.27 -29.42 3.96
C LYS A 51 3.89 -30.28 5.18
N SER A 52 4.70 -30.22 6.24
CA SER A 52 4.44 -30.98 7.48
C SER A 52 3.16 -30.49 8.18
N GLU A 53 2.91 -29.19 8.20
CA GLU A 53 1.70 -28.59 8.77
C GLU A 53 0.46 -28.98 7.95
N PHE A 54 0.56 -28.97 6.62
CA PHE A 54 -0.52 -29.42 5.75
C PHE A 54 -0.84 -30.91 5.94
N PHE A 55 0.18 -31.75 6.15
CA PHE A 55 -0.02 -33.15 6.48
C PHE A 55 -0.69 -33.34 7.84
N GLU A 56 -0.27 -32.59 8.87
CA GLU A 56 -0.86 -32.67 10.20
C GLU A 56 -2.34 -32.25 10.20
N LYS A 57 -2.68 -31.18 9.48
CA LYS A 57 -4.05 -30.64 9.42
C LYS A 57 -4.98 -31.39 8.47
N HIS A 58 -4.46 -31.86 7.33
CA HIS A 58 -5.29 -32.36 6.23
C HIS A 58 -4.89 -33.75 5.71
N GLY A 59 -3.88 -34.39 6.32
CA GLY A 59 -3.34 -35.69 5.89
C GLY A 59 -2.70 -35.65 4.50
N GLU A 60 -2.70 -36.79 3.82
CA GLU A 60 -2.16 -36.94 2.44
C GLU A 60 -2.75 -35.92 1.46
N LYS A 61 -4.05 -35.58 1.60
CA LYS A 61 -4.72 -34.58 0.74
C LYS A 61 -4.08 -33.20 0.83
N GLY A 62 -3.59 -32.81 2.01
CA GLY A 62 -2.85 -31.56 2.19
C GLY A 62 -1.53 -31.54 1.40
N MET A 63 -0.79 -32.65 1.43
CA MET A 63 0.46 -32.78 0.66
C MET A 63 0.21 -32.84 -0.86
N GLU A 64 -0.86 -33.48 -1.31
CA GLU A 64 -1.24 -33.48 -2.72
C GLU A 64 -1.59 -32.07 -3.22
N ALA A 65 -2.35 -31.32 -2.41
CA ALA A 65 -2.72 -29.95 -2.70
C ALA A 65 -1.51 -29.00 -2.71
N GLU A 66 -0.58 -29.13 -1.76
CA GLU A 66 0.70 -28.42 -1.73
C GLU A 66 1.51 -28.64 -3.01
N LYS A 67 1.69 -29.90 -3.43
CA LYS A 67 2.38 -30.23 -4.70
C LYS A 67 1.67 -29.63 -5.92
N LYS A 68 0.33 -29.63 -5.94
CA LYS A 68 -0.47 -29.02 -7.00
C LYS A 68 -0.22 -27.51 -7.08
N ALA A 69 -0.32 -26.80 -5.96
CA ALA A 69 -0.05 -25.37 -5.89
C ALA A 69 1.37 -25.03 -6.35
N ILE A 70 2.38 -25.76 -5.88
CA ILE A 70 3.79 -25.58 -6.30
C ILE A 70 3.95 -25.78 -7.81
N SER A 71 3.29 -26.79 -8.40
CA SER A 71 3.33 -27.04 -9.84
C SER A 71 2.76 -25.86 -10.65
N LEU A 72 1.59 -25.34 -10.23
CA LEU A 72 0.94 -24.19 -10.87
C LEU A 72 1.79 -22.91 -10.76
N LEU A 73 2.38 -22.66 -9.60
CA LEU A 73 3.28 -21.52 -9.38
C LEU A 73 4.59 -21.64 -10.14
N SER A 74 5.12 -22.85 -10.28
CA SER A 74 6.30 -23.11 -11.12
C SER A 74 6.01 -22.84 -12.59
N LYS A 75 4.81 -23.23 -13.07
CA LYS A 75 4.32 -22.89 -14.41
C LYS A 75 4.18 -21.36 -14.59
N LEU A 76 3.58 -20.66 -13.62
CA LEU A 76 3.47 -19.20 -13.62
C LEU A 76 4.84 -18.51 -13.68
N ARG A 77 5.81 -18.97 -12.88
CA ARG A 77 7.18 -18.45 -12.91
C ARG A 77 7.84 -18.65 -14.27
N ASN A 78 7.66 -19.81 -14.90
CA ASN A 78 8.18 -20.08 -16.24
C ASN A 78 7.49 -19.22 -17.32
N GLU A 79 6.17 -19.02 -17.23
CA GLU A 79 5.42 -18.09 -18.11
C GLU A 79 6.02 -16.69 -18.08
N LEU A 80 6.26 -16.16 -16.89
CA LEU A 80 6.92 -14.87 -16.67
C LEU A 80 8.34 -14.84 -17.26
N GLN A 81 9.19 -15.80 -16.90
CA GLN A 81 10.61 -15.81 -17.31
C GLN A 81 10.80 -15.96 -18.81
N THR A 82 9.83 -16.56 -19.51
CA THR A 82 9.86 -16.79 -20.96
C THR A 82 8.92 -15.85 -21.73
N ASP A 83 8.44 -14.78 -21.09
CA ASP A 83 7.56 -13.74 -21.66
C ASP A 83 6.35 -14.31 -22.43
N LYS A 84 5.73 -15.36 -21.88
CA LYS A 84 4.54 -15.95 -22.51
C LYS A 84 3.38 -14.94 -22.49
N PRO A 85 2.44 -15.05 -23.45
CA PRO A 85 1.19 -14.30 -23.39
C PRO A 85 0.46 -14.53 -22.07
N ILE A 86 -0.12 -13.46 -21.53
CA ILE A 86 -1.03 -13.49 -20.39
C ILE A 86 -2.28 -14.27 -20.80
N VAL A 87 -2.72 -15.18 -19.94
CA VAL A 87 -3.87 -16.07 -20.21
C VAL A 87 -5.06 -15.73 -19.31
N PRO A 88 -6.30 -16.00 -19.74
CA PRO A 88 -7.48 -15.83 -18.90
C PRO A 88 -7.38 -16.60 -17.59
N LEU A 89 -7.97 -16.04 -16.54
CA LEU A 89 -8.23 -16.75 -15.28
C LEU A 89 -9.35 -17.77 -15.51
N VAL A 90 -9.24 -18.92 -14.84
CA VAL A 90 -10.11 -20.08 -15.06
C VAL A 90 -10.84 -20.51 -13.80
N GLU A 91 -10.27 -20.30 -12.60
CA GLU A 91 -10.94 -20.73 -11.37
C GLU A 91 -12.05 -19.74 -11.00
N LYS A 92 -13.19 -20.28 -10.58
CA LYS A 92 -14.34 -19.44 -10.23
C LYS A 92 -14.07 -18.70 -8.91
N PHE A 93 -14.02 -17.38 -9.00
CA PHE A 93 -13.92 -16.48 -7.85
C PHE A 93 -14.75 -15.23 -8.12
N VAL A 94 -14.98 -14.41 -7.09
CA VAL A 94 -15.88 -13.23 -7.18
C VAL A 94 -15.49 -12.25 -8.29
N ASP A 95 -14.21 -12.17 -8.64
CA ASP A 95 -13.65 -11.19 -9.58
C ASP A 95 -13.17 -11.80 -10.91
N THR A 96 -13.29 -13.13 -11.11
CA THR A 96 -12.69 -13.83 -12.27
C THR A 96 -13.16 -13.24 -13.60
N ASP A 97 -14.46 -12.99 -13.74
CA ASP A 97 -15.02 -12.44 -14.97
C ASP A 97 -14.57 -11.00 -15.23
N ILE A 98 -14.46 -10.18 -14.17
CA ILE A 98 -13.99 -8.78 -14.27
C ILE A 98 -12.52 -8.74 -14.71
N TRP A 99 -11.69 -9.65 -14.19
CA TRP A 99 -10.30 -9.79 -14.62
C TRP A 99 -10.17 -10.19 -16.09
N ASN A 100 -11.01 -11.13 -16.55
CA ASN A 100 -10.99 -11.57 -17.93
C ASN A 100 -11.48 -10.47 -18.88
N GLN A 101 -12.51 -9.70 -18.50
CA GLN A 101 -12.93 -8.50 -19.23
C GLN A 101 -11.81 -7.45 -19.30
N TYR A 102 -11.05 -7.25 -18.22
CA TYR A 102 -9.91 -6.33 -18.24
C TYR A 102 -8.79 -6.83 -19.17
N LEU A 103 -8.52 -8.15 -19.21
CA LEU A 103 -7.56 -8.73 -20.16
C LEU A 103 -8.00 -8.53 -21.62
N GLU A 104 -9.30 -8.70 -21.91
CA GLU A 104 -9.87 -8.40 -23.23
C GLU A 104 -9.72 -6.92 -23.59
N TYR A 105 -9.99 -6.01 -22.63
CA TYR A 105 -9.74 -4.59 -22.79
C TYR A 105 -8.26 -4.29 -23.07
N GLN A 106 -7.33 -4.85 -22.29
CA GLN A 106 -5.89 -4.68 -22.52
C GLN A 106 -5.46 -5.20 -23.90
N GLN A 107 -6.03 -6.32 -24.35
CA GLN A 107 -5.81 -6.82 -25.71
C GLN A 107 -6.34 -5.85 -26.77
N SER A 108 -7.45 -5.16 -26.53
CA SER A 108 -8.04 -4.19 -27.46
C SER A 108 -7.23 -2.89 -27.59
N LEU A 109 -6.36 -2.58 -26.63
CA LEU A 109 -5.46 -1.42 -26.66
C LEU A 109 -4.21 -1.67 -27.51
N LEU A 110 -3.91 -2.92 -27.84
CA LEU A 110 -2.73 -3.32 -28.62
C LEU A 110 -3.04 -3.30 -30.12
N ASN A 111 -2.08 -2.84 -30.91
CA ASN A 111 -2.15 -2.92 -32.36
C ASN A 111 -1.73 -4.31 -32.85
N GLU A 112 -2.02 -4.66 -34.11
CA GLU A 112 -1.63 -5.96 -34.70
C GLU A 112 -0.13 -6.27 -34.54
N SER A 113 0.74 -5.25 -34.62
CA SER A 113 2.20 -5.40 -34.45
C SER A 113 2.62 -5.80 -33.04
N ASP A 114 1.83 -5.46 -32.03
CA ASP A 114 2.18 -5.69 -30.62
C ASP A 114 1.87 -7.13 -30.21
N GLY A 115 0.93 -7.77 -30.91
CA GLY A 115 0.51 -9.15 -30.68
C GLY A 115 -0.42 -9.29 -29.48
N LYS A 116 -0.06 -10.14 -28.52
CA LYS A 116 -0.86 -10.41 -27.32
C LYS A 116 -0.24 -9.75 -26.08
N PRO A 117 -1.06 -9.35 -25.08
CA PRO A 117 -0.56 -8.93 -23.77
C PRO A 117 0.39 -10.00 -23.22
N ARG A 118 1.58 -9.59 -22.80
CA ARG A 118 2.65 -10.42 -22.24
C ARG A 118 3.39 -9.68 -21.14
N TRP A 119 4.20 -10.39 -20.38
CA TRP A 119 4.82 -9.92 -19.13
C TRP A 119 5.68 -8.69 -19.30
N PHE A 120 6.48 -8.61 -20.37
CA PHE A 120 7.38 -7.47 -20.57
C PHE A 120 6.75 -6.35 -21.40
N LEU A 121 5.69 -6.64 -22.17
CA LEU A 121 5.01 -5.64 -23.02
C LEU A 121 3.92 -4.87 -22.28
N SER A 122 3.11 -5.55 -21.47
CA SER A 122 1.88 -4.97 -20.92
C SER A 122 2.19 -3.94 -19.82
N PRO A 123 1.23 -3.07 -19.45
CA PRO A 123 1.41 -2.12 -18.36
C PRO A 123 1.89 -2.79 -17.07
N TRP A 124 2.90 -2.20 -16.43
CA TRP A 124 3.57 -2.75 -15.25
C TRP A 124 2.59 -2.99 -14.10
N LEU A 125 1.71 -2.02 -13.82
CA LEU A 125 0.61 -2.16 -12.87
C LEU A 125 -0.23 -3.42 -13.15
N PHE A 126 -0.64 -3.64 -14.40
CA PHE A 126 -1.44 -4.81 -14.77
C PHE A 126 -0.65 -6.11 -14.55
N VAL A 127 0.62 -6.15 -14.96
CA VAL A 127 1.48 -7.33 -14.87
C VAL A 127 1.69 -7.77 -13.41
N GLU A 128 1.99 -6.83 -12.52
CA GLU A 128 2.15 -7.16 -11.09
C GLU A 128 0.84 -7.60 -10.45
N CYS A 129 -0.26 -6.88 -10.72
CA CYS A 129 -1.57 -7.25 -10.20
C CYS A 129 -1.97 -8.66 -10.68
N TYR A 130 -1.79 -8.96 -11.97
CA TYR A 130 -2.10 -10.26 -12.55
C TYR A 130 -1.28 -11.38 -11.90
N MET A 131 -0.01 -11.12 -11.60
CA MET A 131 0.86 -12.09 -10.92
C MET A 131 0.32 -12.51 -9.56
N TYR A 132 -0.05 -11.56 -8.70
CA TYR A 132 -0.64 -11.87 -7.39
C TYR A 132 -2.01 -12.55 -7.52
N ARG A 133 -2.82 -12.16 -8.50
CA ARG A 133 -4.10 -12.82 -8.75
C ARG A 133 -3.94 -14.28 -9.24
N ARG A 134 -2.88 -14.58 -10.01
CA ARG A 134 -2.51 -15.95 -10.42
C ARG A 134 -1.89 -16.76 -9.29
N ILE A 135 -1.18 -16.14 -8.35
CA ILE A 135 -0.78 -16.79 -7.09
C ILE A 135 -2.03 -17.23 -6.34
N HIS A 136 -2.97 -16.30 -6.14
CA HIS A 136 -4.21 -16.62 -5.43
C HIS A 136 -5.02 -17.69 -6.16
N GLU A 137 -5.12 -17.63 -7.49
CA GLU A 137 -5.75 -18.67 -8.32
C GLU A 137 -5.14 -20.06 -8.07
N ALA A 138 -3.80 -20.17 -7.99
CA ALA A 138 -3.14 -21.44 -7.75
C ALA A 138 -3.48 -22.03 -6.37
N ILE A 139 -3.69 -21.18 -5.36
CA ILE A 139 -4.09 -21.60 -4.01
C ILE A 139 -5.54 -22.05 -4.00
N ILE A 140 -6.48 -21.27 -4.52
CA ILE A 140 -7.90 -21.65 -4.54
C ILE A 140 -8.18 -22.88 -5.43
N GLN A 141 -7.32 -23.14 -6.44
CA GLN A 141 -7.33 -24.37 -7.23
C GLN A 141 -6.84 -25.60 -6.44
N SER A 142 -6.31 -25.43 -5.24
CA SER A 142 -5.63 -26.48 -4.48
C SER A 142 -6.30 -26.73 -3.11
N PRO A 143 -7.58 -27.12 -3.05
CA PRO A 143 -8.18 -27.54 -1.79
C PRO A 143 -7.49 -28.83 -1.27
N PRO A 144 -7.32 -28.99 0.05
CA PRO A 144 -7.95 -28.24 1.13
C PRO A 144 -7.08 -27.10 1.72
N ILE A 145 -6.12 -26.55 0.97
CA ILE A 145 -5.28 -25.42 1.41
C ILE A 145 -5.69 -24.10 0.74
N ASP A 146 -6.93 -24.02 0.26
CA ASP A 146 -7.49 -22.92 -0.54
C ASP A 146 -7.69 -21.61 0.25
N ASP A 147 -7.55 -21.63 1.57
CA ASP A 147 -7.54 -20.47 2.47
C ASP A 147 -6.12 -20.03 2.89
N PHE A 148 -5.07 -20.69 2.38
CA PHE A 148 -3.70 -20.43 2.80
C PHE A 148 -3.17 -19.08 2.29
N ASP A 149 -2.79 -18.21 3.22
CA ASP A 149 -2.08 -16.98 2.92
C ASP A 149 -0.57 -17.24 2.86
N VAL A 150 -0.05 -17.33 1.63
CA VAL A 150 1.37 -17.58 1.35
C VAL A 150 2.32 -16.50 1.84
N PHE A 151 1.82 -15.35 2.29
CA PHE A 151 2.62 -14.25 2.81
C PHE A 151 2.45 -14.05 4.31
N LYS A 152 1.54 -14.78 4.96
CA LYS A 152 1.22 -14.61 6.38
C LYS A 152 2.45 -14.71 7.28
N GLU A 153 3.31 -15.71 7.06
CA GLU A 153 4.54 -15.88 7.84
C GLU A 153 5.41 -14.61 7.80
N SER A 154 5.60 -14.03 6.61
CA SER A 154 6.39 -12.80 6.45
C SER A 154 5.74 -11.60 7.14
N LYS A 155 4.40 -11.49 7.12
CA LYS A 155 3.65 -10.40 7.76
C LYS A 155 3.70 -10.50 9.29
N ASP A 156 3.50 -11.70 9.81
CA ASP A 156 3.58 -11.98 11.25
C ASP A 156 5.03 -11.77 11.75
N GLN A 157 6.04 -12.18 10.97
CA GLN A 157 7.45 -11.95 11.30
C GLN A 157 7.79 -10.46 11.41
N ASN A 158 7.29 -9.63 10.48
CA ASN A 158 7.46 -8.17 10.57
C ASN A 158 6.94 -7.64 11.91
N PHE A 159 5.73 -8.03 12.31
CA PHE A 159 5.17 -7.63 13.60
C PHE A 159 6.05 -8.03 14.80
N PHE A 160 6.62 -9.25 14.79
CA PHE A 160 7.46 -9.72 15.89
C PHE A 160 8.86 -9.07 15.92
N GLU A 161 9.41 -8.71 14.76
CA GLU A 161 10.69 -8.00 14.69
C GLU A 161 10.56 -6.54 15.16
N SER A 162 9.40 -5.92 14.96
CA SER A 162 9.14 -4.51 15.31
C SER A 162 8.72 -4.26 16.75
N GLN A 163 8.75 -5.26 17.65
CA GLN A 163 8.13 -5.16 18.99
C GLN A 163 8.59 -3.92 19.79
N GLN A 164 9.87 -3.57 19.73
CA GLN A 164 10.40 -2.41 20.46
C GLN A 164 9.83 -1.09 19.93
N SER A 165 9.72 -0.97 18.61
CA SER A 165 9.12 0.19 17.94
C SER A 165 7.63 0.29 18.26
N ILE A 166 6.92 -0.84 18.27
CA ILE A 166 5.50 -0.91 18.61
C ILE A 166 5.28 -0.50 20.08
N ILE A 167 6.12 -0.99 21.00
CA ILE A 167 6.09 -0.61 22.42
C ILE A 167 6.28 0.90 22.56
N ALA A 168 7.31 1.45 21.92
CA ALA A 168 7.63 2.87 22.01
C ALA A 168 6.49 3.74 21.47
N LEU A 169 5.91 3.36 20.32
CA LEU A 169 4.83 4.11 19.69
C LEU A 169 3.52 4.02 20.48
N CYS A 170 3.16 2.84 21.00
CA CYS A 170 2.01 2.68 21.89
C CYS A 170 2.18 3.48 23.18
N THR A 171 3.39 3.51 23.74
CA THR A 171 3.70 4.30 24.95
C THR A 171 3.50 5.78 24.68
N TYR A 172 4.10 6.29 23.60
CA TYR A 172 3.94 7.68 23.17
C TYR A 172 2.47 8.06 22.94
N LEU A 173 1.69 7.22 22.23
CA LEU A 173 0.26 7.47 22.02
C LEU A 173 -0.50 7.56 23.36
N GLN A 174 -0.27 6.60 24.28
CA GLN A 174 -0.96 6.59 25.57
C GLN A 174 -0.55 7.75 26.48
N GLU A 175 0.66 8.30 26.34
CA GLU A 175 1.08 9.51 27.03
C GLU A 175 0.42 10.75 26.42
N LEU A 176 0.40 10.85 25.09
CA LEU A 176 -0.27 11.93 24.36
C LEU A 176 -1.77 11.99 24.66
N MET A 177 -2.45 10.84 24.69
CA MET A 177 -3.88 10.75 24.97
C MET A 177 -4.27 11.30 26.36
N LYS A 178 -3.34 11.38 27.33
CA LYS A 178 -3.63 11.94 28.66
C LYS A 178 -3.77 13.45 28.64
N THR A 179 -3.16 14.12 27.66
CA THR A 179 -3.09 15.59 27.60
C THR A 179 -3.69 16.15 26.31
N VAL A 180 -4.12 15.31 25.36
CA VAL A 180 -4.58 15.72 24.03
C VAL A 180 -5.76 16.70 24.06
N GLU A 181 -6.62 16.61 25.07
CA GLU A 181 -7.76 17.54 25.23
C GLU A 181 -7.34 18.92 25.76
N ASP A 182 -6.17 19.01 26.40
CA ASP A 182 -5.62 20.24 26.99
C ASP A 182 -4.65 20.96 26.05
N LEU A 183 -4.32 20.37 24.89
CA LEU A 183 -3.40 20.96 23.93
C LEU A 183 -4.02 22.17 23.22
N GLU A 184 -3.24 23.24 23.11
CA GLU A 184 -3.59 24.36 22.23
C GLU A 184 -3.55 23.93 20.75
N ASP A 185 -4.26 24.66 19.88
CA ASP A 185 -4.37 24.34 18.45
C ASP A 185 -3.00 24.13 17.77
N ASN A 186 -2.00 24.97 18.09
CA ASN A 186 -0.65 24.84 17.51
C ASN A 186 0.08 23.59 18.02
N GLN A 187 -0.08 23.24 19.30
CA GLN A 187 0.54 22.03 19.86
C GLN A 187 -0.13 20.77 19.28
N LEU A 188 -1.46 20.80 19.14
CA LEU A 188 -2.20 19.70 18.54
C LEU A 188 -1.81 19.50 17.07
N LYS A 189 -1.60 20.60 16.33
CA LYS A 189 -1.08 20.58 14.96
C LYS A 189 0.31 19.95 14.87
N ASP A 190 1.22 20.32 15.77
CA ASP A 190 2.57 19.75 15.80
C ASP A 190 2.54 18.23 16.07
N GLU A 191 1.69 17.78 16.99
CA GLU A 191 1.50 16.34 17.24
C GLU A 191 0.83 15.64 16.04
N PHE A 192 -0.14 16.28 15.38
CA PHE A 192 -0.75 15.75 14.16
C PHE A 192 0.30 15.54 13.05
N PHE A 193 1.16 16.53 12.80
CA PHE A 193 2.25 16.41 11.83
C PHE A 193 3.26 15.34 12.21
N LYS A 194 3.54 15.19 13.51
CA LYS A 194 4.43 14.14 14.01
C LYS A 194 3.87 12.75 13.70
N VAL A 195 2.59 12.51 14.02
CA VAL A 195 1.93 11.22 13.79
C VAL A 195 1.77 10.92 12.29
N LEU A 196 1.50 11.93 11.45
CA LEU A 196 1.52 11.77 9.99
C LEU A 196 2.90 11.34 9.47
N GLN A 197 3.98 11.97 9.93
CA GLN A 197 5.34 11.59 9.55
C GLN A 197 5.71 10.19 10.03
N ILE A 198 5.22 9.75 11.19
CA ILE A 198 5.39 8.35 11.64
C ILE A 198 4.67 7.40 10.68
N SER A 199 3.44 7.72 10.26
CA SER A 199 2.68 6.94 9.27
C SER A 199 3.37 6.87 7.90
N LEU A 200 4.01 7.95 7.45
CA LEU A 200 4.81 7.97 6.22
C LEU A 200 6.03 7.04 6.30
N TRP A 201 6.78 7.12 7.40
CA TRP A 201 8.07 6.46 7.53
C TRP A 201 8.01 5.06 8.15
N GLY A 202 6.82 4.56 8.51
CA GLY A 202 6.63 3.26 9.16
C GLY A 202 7.37 2.12 8.44
N ASN A 203 7.26 2.05 7.11
CA ASN A 203 7.97 1.06 6.29
C ASN A 203 9.50 1.18 6.31
N LYS A 204 10.04 2.40 6.45
CA LYS A 204 11.47 2.66 6.29
C LYS A 204 12.23 2.42 7.60
N CYS A 205 11.67 2.93 8.70
CA CYS A 205 12.37 2.85 9.97
C CYS A 205 12.40 1.44 10.54
N ASP A 206 11.41 0.60 10.23
CA ASP A 206 11.44 -0.80 10.65
C ASP A 206 12.59 -1.59 10.00
N LEU A 207 12.80 -1.42 8.69
CA LEU A 207 13.90 -2.06 7.96
C LEU A 207 15.30 -1.63 8.45
N SER A 208 15.47 -0.37 8.85
CA SER A 208 16.72 0.09 9.47
C SER A 208 16.94 -0.47 10.88
N LEU A 209 15.86 -0.87 11.57
CA LEU A 209 15.89 -1.44 12.91
C LEU A 209 16.04 -2.98 12.91
N SER A 210 15.64 -3.65 11.82
CA SER A 210 15.65 -5.11 11.68
C SER A 210 16.91 -5.72 11.06
N GLY A 211 17.82 -4.95 10.44
CA GLY A 211 19.22 -5.37 10.25
C GLY A 211 19.92 -4.93 8.97
N GLY A 212 21.13 -4.38 9.13
CA GLY A 212 22.09 -4.14 8.04
C GLY A 212 23.46 -3.63 8.51
N ASP A 213 23.53 -2.86 9.59
CA ASP A 213 24.79 -2.40 10.19
C ASP A 213 24.76 -2.55 11.70
N THR A 214 25.68 -3.36 12.25
CA THR A 214 25.83 -3.64 13.70
C THR A 214 26.37 -2.44 14.51
N SER A 215 26.23 -1.21 14.02
CA SER A 215 26.80 -0.01 14.67
C SER A 215 25.86 1.20 14.79
N SER A 216 24.61 1.14 14.33
CA SER A 216 23.66 2.24 14.54
C SER A 216 22.76 1.97 15.75
N GLN A 217 22.72 2.91 16.70
CA GLN A 217 21.81 2.89 17.84
C GLN A 217 20.37 2.66 17.34
N LYS A 218 19.67 1.66 17.90
CA LYS A 218 18.23 1.42 17.67
C LYS A 218 17.46 2.70 17.95
N THR A 219 17.25 3.50 16.92
CA THR A 219 16.70 4.85 17.03
C THR A 219 15.19 4.75 16.88
N ASN A 220 14.46 5.19 17.91
CA ASN A 220 13.01 5.27 17.85
C ASN A 220 12.61 6.22 16.71
N ILE A 221 11.65 5.83 15.87
CA ILE A 221 11.13 6.64 14.74
C ILE A 221 10.84 8.07 15.16
N ILE A 222 10.24 8.23 16.34
CA ILE A 222 9.86 9.52 16.91
C ILE A 222 11.08 10.44 17.04
N SER A 223 12.25 9.91 17.43
CA SER A 223 13.49 10.69 17.53
C SER A 223 14.11 11.01 16.17
N SER A 224 13.93 10.15 15.17
CA SER A 224 14.54 10.28 13.84
C SER A 224 13.76 11.18 12.88
N LEU A 225 12.54 11.61 13.23
CA LEU A 225 11.70 12.42 12.33
C LEU A 225 12.39 13.72 11.87
N LYS A 226 13.19 14.34 12.74
CA LYS A 226 13.95 15.56 12.39
C LYS A 226 14.94 15.31 11.26
N ASP A 227 15.61 14.16 11.28
CA ASP A 227 16.60 13.76 10.28
C ASP A 227 15.93 13.27 8.98
N LEU A 228 14.68 12.81 9.08
CA LEU A 228 13.90 12.36 7.94
C LEU A 228 13.16 13.49 7.20
N LYS A 229 12.91 14.62 7.87
CA LYS A 229 12.19 15.77 7.32
C LYS A 229 12.76 16.30 5.99
N PRO A 230 14.09 16.39 5.78
CA PRO A 230 14.66 16.82 4.49
C PRO A 230 14.34 15.89 3.31
N PHE A 231 13.90 14.66 3.56
CA PHE A 231 13.53 13.70 2.51
C PHE A 231 12.05 13.75 2.13
N ILE A 232 11.27 14.69 2.69
CA ILE A 232 9.89 14.95 2.27
C ILE A 232 9.92 15.93 1.09
N LEU A 233 9.61 15.44 -0.12
CA LEU A 233 9.73 16.21 -1.36
C LEU A 233 8.55 17.14 -1.64
N VAL A 234 7.34 16.71 -1.26
CA VAL A 234 6.08 17.43 -1.34
C VAL A 234 5.42 17.31 0.02
N ASN A 235 5.02 18.43 0.61
CA ASN A 235 4.56 18.47 2.00
C ASN A 235 3.31 19.33 2.17
N ASP A 236 2.17 18.69 1.93
CA ASP A 236 0.85 19.31 2.01
C ASP A 236 0.16 19.07 3.36
N MET A 237 0.91 18.73 4.41
CA MET A 237 0.32 18.47 5.75
C MET A 237 -0.49 19.66 6.29
N GLU A 238 -0.11 20.89 5.92
CA GLU A 238 -0.84 22.11 6.27
C GLU A 238 -2.28 22.13 5.74
N HIS A 239 -2.49 21.57 4.54
CA HIS A 239 -3.81 21.44 3.93
C HIS A 239 -4.68 20.46 4.71
N LEU A 240 -4.09 19.33 5.15
CA LEU A 240 -4.78 18.35 5.99
C LEU A 240 -5.20 18.94 7.34
N TRP A 241 -4.31 19.69 7.97
CA TRP A 241 -4.61 20.36 9.24
C TRP A 241 -5.74 21.38 9.06
N SER A 242 -5.64 22.23 8.04
CA SER A 242 -6.63 23.26 7.77
C SER A 242 -8.03 22.65 7.56
N LEU A 243 -8.11 21.60 6.75
CA LEU A 243 -9.34 20.86 6.49
C LEU A 243 -9.95 20.27 7.77
N LEU A 244 -9.19 19.44 8.50
CA LEU A 244 -9.73 18.73 9.67
C LEU A 244 -9.96 19.66 10.88
N SER A 245 -9.14 20.69 11.05
CA SER A 245 -9.33 21.71 12.09
C SER A 245 -10.59 22.52 11.81
N ASN A 246 -10.84 22.89 10.54
CA ASN A 246 -12.08 23.55 10.14
C ASN A 246 -13.28 22.64 10.39
N CYS A 247 -13.24 21.39 9.91
CA CYS A 247 -14.28 20.39 10.21
C CYS A 247 -14.57 20.29 11.70
N LYS A 248 -13.54 20.22 12.55
CA LYS A 248 -13.67 20.17 14.02
C LYS A 248 -14.33 21.44 14.60
N LYS A 249 -13.98 22.63 14.11
CA LYS A 249 -14.49 23.92 14.60
C LYS A 249 -15.92 24.19 14.18
N THR A 250 -16.30 23.79 12.97
CA THR A 250 -17.65 24.00 12.42
C THR A 250 -18.59 22.84 12.69
N ARG A 251 -18.12 21.76 13.33
CA ARG A 251 -18.92 20.56 13.59
C ARG A 251 -20.10 20.85 14.51
N GLU A 252 -21.30 20.65 14.00
CA GLU A 252 -22.49 20.56 14.85
C GLU A 252 -22.46 19.28 15.69
N ARG A 253 -23.08 19.30 16.88
CA ARG A 253 -22.96 18.20 17.88
C ARG A 253 -23.28 16.80 17.34
N ALA A 254 -24.16 16.68 16.35
CA ALA A 254 -24.58 15.40 15.76
C ALA A 254 -23.94 15.07 14.40
N SER A 255 -23.07 15.95 13.88
CA SER A 255 -22.44 15.76 12.57
C SER A 255 -21.16 14.93 12.67
N ILE A 256 -20.90 14.15 11.62
CA ILE A 256 -19.76 13.22 11.53
C ILE A 256 -18.61 13.90 10.78
N THR A 257 -17.38 13.68 11.22
CA THR A 257 -16.18 13.91 10.42
C THR A 257 -15.52 12.56 10.16
N ARG A 258 -15.69 12.06 8.94
CA ARG A 258 -15.20 10.75 8.50
C ARG A 258 -13.85 10.88 7.81
N VAL A 259 -12.87 10.09 8.25
CA VAL A 259 -11.57 9.95 7.58
C VAL A 259 -11.40 8.52 7.11
N ASP A 260 -11.10 8.35 5.84
CA ASP A 260 -10.87 7.05 5.22
C ASP A 260 -9.37 6.81 5.10
N ILE A 261 -8.91 5.60 5.37
CA ILE A 261 -7.51 5.18 5.23
C ILE A 261 -7.46 3.96 4.32
N ILE A 262 -6.94 4.15 3.11
CA ILE A 262 -6.70 3.08 2.15
C ILE A 262 -5.32 2.50 2.48
N LEU A 263 -5.33 1.32 3.09
CA LEU A 263 -4.15 0.70 3.69
C LEU A 263 -3.18 0.16 2.63
N ASP A 264 -1.90 0.14 3.03
CA ASP A 264 -0.80 -0.53 2.33
C ASP A 264 -0.38 -1.75 3.16
N ASN A 265 0.82 -1.76 3.75
CA ASN A 265 1.37 -2.93 4.41
C ASN A 265 0.78 -3.19 5.81
N SER A 266 0.83 -4.46 6.20
CA SER A 266 0.57 -4.95 7.54
C SER A 266 1.78 -4.71 8.47
N GLY A 267 1.81 -5.36 9.64
CA GLY A 267 2.93 -5.25 10.57
C GLY A 267 3.10 -3.83 11.11
N PHE A 268 4.32 -3.31 11.09
CA PHE A 268 4.61 -2.01 11.72
C PHE A 268 3.94 -0.83 11.03
N GLU A 269 3.82 -0.82 9.69
CA GLU A 269 3.11 0.26 8.99
C GLU A 269 1.65 0.34 9.45
N LEU A 270 0.94 -0.79 9.51
CA LEU A 270 -0.43 -0.81 10.01
C LEU A 270 -0.52 -0.28 11.44
N ILE A 271 0.43 -0.57 12.32
CA ILE A 271 0.47 0.01 13.68
C ILE A 271 0.53 1.54 13.62
N THR A 272 1.34 2.11 12.73
CA THR A 272 1.43 3.58 12.58
C THR A 272 0.12 4.20 12.11
N ASP A 273 -0.62 3.52 11.24
CA ASP A 273 -1.91 3.97 10.74
C ASP A 273 -3.01 3.87 11.81
N LEU A 274 -3.00 2.80 12.61
CA LEU A 274 -3.90 2.65 13.76
C LEU A 274 -3.64 3.71 14.84
N VAL A 275 -2.36 4.06 15.06
CA VAL A 275 -1.97 5.15 15.96
C VAL A 275 -2.45 6.51 15.45
N LEU A 276 -2.33 6.76 14.13
CA LEU A 276 -2.90 7.95 13.50
C LEU A 276 -4.41 8.01 13.68
N ALA A 277 -5.12 6.91 13.41
CA ALA A 277 -6.57 6.83 13.57
C ALA A 277 -7.03 7.08 15.02
N ASP A 278 -6.31 6.55 16.01
CA ASP A 278 -6.65 6.74 17.43
C ASP A 278 -6.38 8.18 17.86
N PHE A 279 -5.27 8.77 17.40
CA PHE A 279 -5.00 10.19 17.57
C PHE A 279 -6.09 11.07 16.95
N LEU A 280 -6.54 10.78 15.72
CA LEU A 280 -7.59 11.55 15.04
C LEU A 280 -8.91 11.55 15.81
N LEU A 281 -9.31 10.40 16.37
CA LEU A 281 -10.50 10.31 17.22
C LEU A 281 -10.31 11.02 18.57
N SER A 282 -9.17 10.81 19.22
CA SER A 282 -8.88 11.36 20.55
C SER A 282 -8.76 12.88 20.54
N SER A 283 -8.18 13.44 19.46
CA SER A 283 -8.09 14.87 19.22
C SER A 283 -9.38 15.51 18.70
N LYS A 284 -10.40 14.69 18.41
CA LYS A 284 -11.69 15.09 17.81
C LYS A 284 -11.52 15.71 16.42
N LEU A 285 -10.40 15.46 15.73
CA LEU A 285 -10.21 15.84 14.32
C LEU A 285 -11.08 14.97 13.40
N ALA A 286 -11.31 13.72 13.80
CA ALA A 286 -12.30 12.83 13.20
C ALA A 286 -13.28 12.32 14.27
N THR A 287 -14.44 11.84 13.84
CA THR A 287 -15.41 11.12 14.69
C THR A 287 -15.53 9.65 14.30
N GLU A 288 -15.22 9.32 13.04
CA GLU A 288 -15.26 7.98 12.45
C GLU A 288 -14.06 7.77 11.53
N ILE A 289 -13.46 6.58 11.59
CA ILE A 289 -12.37 6.16 10.72
C ILE A 289 -12.79 4.91 9.95
N HIS A 290 -12.66 4.96 8.63
CA HIS A 290 -12.92 3.80 7.77
C HIS A 290 -11.60 3.30 7.18
N PHE A 291 -11.28 2.04 7.42
CA PHE A 291 -10.10 1.38 6.88
C PHE A 291 -10.49 0.52 5.68
N TYR A 292 -9.71 0.61 4.61
CA TYR A 292 -9.87 -0.22 3.43
C TYR A 292 -8.61 -1.06 3.22
N GLY A 293 -8.76 -2.38 3.26
CA GLY A 293 -7.67 -3.31 2.95
C GLY A 293 -7.95 -4.16 1.72
N LYS A 294 -7.18 -5.24 1.57
CA LYS A 294 -7.21 -6.13 0.41
C LYS A 294 -8.04 -7.38 0.71
N THR A 295 -8.81 -7.84 -0.29
CA THR A 295 -9.68 -9.03 -0.17
C THR A 295 -8.93 -10.35 -0.25
N ILE A 296 -7.71 -10.34 -0.81
CA ILE A 296 -6.85 -11.51 -1.01
C ILE A 296 -5.41 -11.17 -0.59
N PRO A 297 -4.54 -12.16 -0.33
CA PRO A 297 -3.11 -11.91 -0.14
C PRO A 297 -2.53 -11.14 -1.34
N TRP A 298 -1.96 -9.97 -1.08
CA TRP A 298 -1.66 -8.98 -2.12
C TRP A 298 -0.31 -8.32 -1.85
N PHE A 299 0.49 -8.11 -2.90
CA PHE A 299 1.76 -7.38 -2.84
C PHE A 299 2.69 -7.76 -1.68
N VAL A 300 2.71 -9.05 -1.34
CA VAL A 300 3.41 -9.65 -0.19
C VAL A 300 2.87 -9.17 1.16
N SER A 301 3.03 -7.88 1.47
CA SER A 301 2.82 -7.36 2.82
C SER A 301 1.50 -6.63 3.01
N ASP A 302 0.69 -6.41 1.97
CA ASP A 302 -0.55 -5.63 2.09
C ASP A 302 -1.53 -6.23 3.12
N THR A 303 -2.20 -5.33 3.83
CA THR A 303 -3.15 -5.68 4.89
C THR A 303 -4.45 -6.25 4.33
N THR A 304 -4.73 -7.51 4.68
CA THR A 304 -6.06 -8.13 4.57
C THR A 304 -6.85 -7.98 5.88
N ILE A 305 -8.13 -8.36 5.87
CA ILE A 305 -8.96 -8.34 7.08
C ILE A 305 -8.41 -9.26 8.18
N HIS A 306 -7.74 -10.36 7.77
CA HIS A 306 -7.12 -11.30 8.69
C HIS A 306 -5.93 -10.66 9.41
N ASP A 307 -5.09 -9.91 8.69
CA ASP A 307 -3.92 -9.23 9.27
C ASP A 307 -4.36 -8.13 10.24
N PHE A 308 -5.35 -7.34 9.84
CA PHE A 308 -5.92 -6.26 10.66
C PHE A 308 -6.44 -6.80 12.00
N ASN A 309 -7.29 -7.82 11.95
CA ASN A 309 -7.86 -8.43 13.15
C ASN A 309 -6.81 -9.16 14.00
N TRP A 310 -5.87 -9.87 13.35
CA TRP A 310 -4.80 -10.58 14.02
C TRP A 310 -3.91 -9.61 14.79
N LEU A 311 -3.49 -8.50 14.18
CA LEU A 311 -2.60 -7.52 14.78
C LEU A 311 -3.24 -6.83 15.99
N ILE A 312 -4.50 -6.40 15.89
CA ILE A 312 -5.23 -5.81 17.02
C ILE A 312 -5.36 -6.83 18.17
N LYS A 313 -5.63 -8.10 17.84
CA LYS A 313 -5.68 -9.19 18.82
C LYS A 313 -4.31 -9.39 19.50
N GLN A 314 -3.20 -9.38 18.76
CA GLN A 314 -1.87 -9.49 19.35
C GLN A 314 -1.59 -8.35 20.33
N LEU A 315 -1.93 -7.10 19.98
CA LEU A 315 -1.74 -5.97 20.89
C LEU A 315 -2.59 -6.11 22.14
N LYS A 316 -3.89 -6.42 21.99
CA LYS A 316 -4.83 -6.57 23.11
C LYS A 316 -4.32 -7.59 24.13
N HIS A 317 -3.80 -8.71 23.66
CA HIS A 317 -3.27 -9.81 24.47
C HIS A 317 -1.79 -9.67 24.85
N SER A 318 -1.13 -8.57 24.49
CA SER A 318 0.25 -8.30 24.88
C SER A 318 0.37 -8.15 26.40
N ASN A 319 1.47 -8.65 26.98
CA ASN A 319 1.79 -8.43 28.40
C ASN A 319 2.33 -7.01 28.68
N HIS A 320 2.63 -6.23 27.64
CA HIS A 320 3.10 -4.86 27.80
C HIS A 320 1.90 -3.90 28.02
N LYS A 321 1.94 -3.16 29.13
CA LYS A 321 0.86 -2.27 29.61
C LYS A 321 0.25 -1.41 28.50
N TRP A 322 1.07 -0.67 27.76
CA TRP A 322 0.58 0.28 26.76
C TRP A 322 0.15 -0.38 25.45
N MET A 323 0.74 -1.52 25.07
CA MET A 323 0.29 -2.27 23.90
C MET A 323 -1.09 -2.88 24.15
N SER A 324 -1.28 -3.52 25.31
CA SER A 324 -2.58 -4.07 25.72
C SER A 324 -3.63 -2.98 25.79
N LYS A 325 -3.29 -1.83 26.38
CA LYS A 325 -4.21 -0.68 26.45
C LYS A 325 -4.62 -0.18 25.06
N CYS A 326 -3.69 0.00 24.12
CA CYS A 326 -4.00 0.34 22.74
C CYS A 326 -4.91 -0.71 22.11
N GLY A 327 -4.55 -2.00 22.17
CA GLY A 327 -5.36 -3.07 21.56
C GLY A 327 -6.79 -3.16 22.13
N VAL A 328 -6.96 -2.96 23.44
CA VAL A 328 -8.29 -2.87 24.07
C VAL A 328 -9.07 -1.65 23.56
N ASN A 329 -8.43 -0.49 23.49
CA ASN A 329 -9.09 0.73 22.97
C ASN A 329 -9.51 0.53 21.50
N TRP A 330 -8.64 0.00 20.66
CA TRP A 330 -8.87 -0.24 19.23
C TRP A 330 -10.00 -1.22 18.98
N GLU A 331 -10.04 -2.34 19.72
CA GLU A 331 -11.19 -3.26 19.66
C GLU A 331 -12.49 -2.57 20.09
N ASN A 332 -12.45 -1.66 21.08
CA ASN A 332 -13.62 -0.89 21.48
C ASN A 332 -14.04 0.14 20.43
N HIS A 333 -13.11 0.78 19.71
CA HIS A 333 -13.44 1.65 18.57
C HIS A 333 -14.21 0.89 17.50
N ILE A 334 -13.80 -0.36 17.20
CA ILE A 334 -14.49 -1.24 16.25
C ILE A 334 -15.89 -1.59 16.76
N LYS A 335 -16.02 -2.05 18.01
CA LYS A 335 -17.32 -2.41 18.60
C LYS A 335 -18.31 -1.25 18.65
N MET A 336 -17.82 -0.03 18.80
CA MET A 336 -18.64 1.19 18.84
C MET A 336 -18.93 1.76 17.45
N GLY A 337 -18.42 1.15 16.38
CA GLY A 337 -18.57 1.68 15.01
C GLY A 337 -17.77 2.97 14.74
N ARG A 338 -16.86 3.36 15.64
CA ARG A 338 -15.96 4.51 15.41
C ARG A 338 -14.83 4.15 14.46
N TRP A 339 -14.42 2.89 14.45
CA TRP A 339 -13.56 2.30 13.44
C TRP A 339 -14.36 1.27 12.65
N VAL A 340 -14.31 1.35 11.34
CA VAL A 340 -14.95 0.40 10.43
C VAL A 340 -13.89 -0.15 9.49
N TYR A 341 -13.76 -1.47 9.41
CA TYR A 341 -12.94 -2.11 8.38
C TYR A 341 -13.85 -2.54 7.23
N LEU A 342 -13.47 -2.19 6.02
CA LEU A 342 -14.16 -2.54 4.78
C LEU A 342 -13.15 -3.20 3.84
N ASP A 343 -13.60 -4.25 3.17
CA ASP A 343 -12.93 -4.80 2.00
C ASP A 343 -13.80 -4.61 0.76
N HIS A 344 -13.15 -4.47 -0.38
CA HIS A 344 -13.83 -4.36 -1.66
C HIS A 344 -12.90 -4.90 -2.74
N MET A 345 -13.43 -5.75 -3.64
CA MET A 345 -12.61 -6.43 -4.64
C MET A 345 -11.82 -5.45 -5.53
N PHE A 346 -12.34 -4.24 -5.75
CA PHE A 346 -11.69 -3.20 -6.55
C PHE A 346 -10.24 -2.91 -6.13
N TRP A 347 -9.92 -2.98 -4.83
CA TRP A 347 -8.57 -2.70 -4.34
C TRP A 347 -7.54 -3.72 -4.86
N THR A 348 -7.97 -4.94 -5.17
CA THR A 348 -7.16 -6.04 -5.71
C THR A 348 -7.43 -6.31 -7.20
N LEU A 349 -8.21 -5.47 -7.88
CA LEU A 349 -8.33 -5.46 -9.34
C LEU A 349 -7.13 -4.72 -9.99
N PRO A 350 -6.86 -4.91 -11.30
CA PRO A 350 -5.75 -4.25 -11.98
C PRO A 350 -6.06 -2.81 -12.43
N HIS A 351 -7.28 -2.33 -12.20
CA HIS A 351 -7.77 -1.05 -12.68
C HIS A 351 -7.07 0.12 -11.98
N GLU A 352 -6.85 1.18 -12.76
CA GLU A 352 -6.54 2.52 -12.25
C GLU A 352 -7.73 3.05 -11.43
N PHE A 353 -7.48 3.94 -10.46
CA PHE A 353 -8.57 4.49 -9.64
C PHE A 353 -9.52 5.40 -10.41
N SER A 354 -9.06 6.01 -11.51
CA SER A 354 -9.90 6.77 -12.46
C SER A 354 -11.07 5.95 -13.02
N ALA A 355 -10.96 4.62 -13.08
CA ALA A 355 -12.02 3.73 -13.55
C ALA A 355 -13.03 3.35 -12.46
N MET A 356 -12.82 3.72 -11.19
CA MET A 356 -13.63 3.26 -10.07
C MET A 356 -15.11 3.61 -10.21
N SER A 357 -15.43 4.81 -10.70
CA SER A 357 -16.82 5.25 -10.89
C SER A 357 -17.62 4.38 -11.88
N GLN A 358 -16.93 3.67 -12.78
CA GLN A 358 -17.55 2.77 -13.77
C GLN A 358 -17.54 1.32 -13.30
N VAL A 359 -16.44 0.88 -12.70
CA VAL A 359 -16.20 -0.53 -12.34
C VAL A 359 -16.74 -0.88 -10.95
N ALA A 360 -16.71 0.06 -10.02
CA ALA A 360 -17.14 -0.08 -8.63
C ALA A 360 -17.88 1.20 -8.17
N PRO A 361 -19.03 1.53 -8.80
CA PRO A 361 -19.76 2.76 -8.52
C PRO A 361 -20.25 2.87 -7.07
N ASP A 362 -20.51 1.73 -6.42
CA ASP A 362 -20.87 1.62 -5.01
C ASP A 362 -19.70 2.03 -4.10
N LEU A 363 -18.49 1.53 -4.37
CA LEU A 363 -17.28 1.97 -3.66
C LEU A 363 -16.99 3.45 -3.89
N HIS A 364 -17.13 3.93 -5.14
CA HIS A 364 -16.93 5.35 -5.44
C HIS A 364 -17.92 6.23 -4.65
N ALA A 365 -19.20 5.85 -4.64
CA ALA A 365 -20.24 6.54 -3.85
C ALA A 365 -19.98 6.48 -2.34
N GLU A 366 -19.37 5.40 -1.86
CA GLU A 366 -18.97 5.27 -0.46
C GLU A 366 -17.81 6.22 -0.11
N LEU A 367 -16.79 6.32 -0.96
CA LEU A 367 -15.66 7.24 -0.77
C LEU A 367 -16.09 8.72 -0.84
N GLN A 368 -17.13 9.05 -1.60
CA GLN A 368 -17.69 10.41 -1.66
C GLN A 368 -18.26 10.90 -0.33
N LYS A 369 -18.47 10.01 0.65
CA LYS A 369 -18.93 10.37 2.00
C LYS A 369 -17.79 10.78 2.93
N ALA A 370 -16.53 10.53 2.54
CA ALA A 370 -15.37 10.88 3.34
C ALA A 370 -15.17 12.40 3.36
N HIS A 371 -14.67 12.91 4.49
CA HIS A 371 -14.20 14.31 4.57
C HIS A 371 -12.72 14.41 4.18
N LEU A 372 -11.97 13.32 4.37
CA LEU A 372 -10.59 13.16 3.94
C LEU A 372 -10.31 11.68 3.66
N ILE A 373 -9.62 11.38 2.56
CA ILE A 373 -9.14 10.03 2.24
C ILE A 373 -7.60 10.03 2.25
N LEU A 374 -7.00 9.17 3.06
CA LEU A 374 -5.56 8.96 3.14
C LEU A 374 -5.18 7.69 2.37
N PHE A 375 -4.42 7.85 1.29
CA PHE A 375 -3.89 6.73 0.51
C PHE A 375 -2.46 6.43 0.94
N LYS A 376 -2.25 5.25 1.53
CA LYS A 376 -0.94 4.82 2.01
C LYS A 376 -0.12 4.17 0.91
N GLY A 377 1.18 4.46 0.86
CA GLY A 377 2.14 3.65 0.12
C GLY A 377 2.18 3.87 -1.39
N ASP A 378 3.07 3.11 -2.03
CA ASP A 378 3.48 3.32 -3.43
C ASP A 378 2.46 2.78 -4.45
N LEU A 379 1.89 1.60 -4.20
CA LEU A 379 0.90 1.00 -5.10
C LEU A 379 -0.37 1.86 -5.20
N ASN A 380 -0.84 2.42 -4.08
CA ASN A 380 -1.99 3.33 -4.10
C ASN A 380 -1.68 4.59 -4.93
N TYR A 381 -0.48 5.16 -4.83
CA TYR A 381 -0.08 6.31 -5.66
C TYR A 381 0.00 5.97 -7.15
N ARG A 382 0.55 4.80 -7.48
CA ARG A 382 0.59 4.31 -8.87
C ARG A 382 -0.82 4.14 -9.42
N LYS A 383 -1.76 3.57 -8.64
CA LYS A 383 -3.18 3.46 -9.05
C LYS A 383 -3.90 4.81 -9.14
N LEU A 384 -3.58 5.77 -8.27
CA LEU A 384 -4.09 7.15 -8.33
C LEU A 384 -3.66 7.85 -9.63
N THR A 385 -2.42 7.65 -10.04
CA THR A 385 -1.80 8.32 -11.20
C THR A 385 -1.78 7.47 -12.48
N GLY A 386 -2.43 6.29 -12.45
CA GLY A 386 -2.52 5.35 -13.57
C GLY A 386 -1.21 4.67 -13.97
N ASP A 387 -0.16 4.76 -13.14
CA ASP A 387 1.18 4.21 -13.41
C ASP A 387 1.74 4.67 -14.77
N ARG A 388 1.48 5.95 -15.12
CA ARG A 388 1.83 6.56 -16.42
C ARG A 388 3.11 7.39 -16.35
N LYS A 389 3.72 7.60 -17.52
CA LYS A 389 4.89 8.46 -17.75
C LYS A 389 4.52 9.94 -17.76
N TRP A 390 3.98 10.43 -16.66
CA TRP A 390 3.70 11.86 -16.50
C TRP A 390 5.00 12.67 -16.45
N GLU A 391 4.97 13.86 -17.05
CA GLU A 391 6.00 14.87 -16.77
C GLU A 391 5.95 15.27 -15.29
N PHE A 392 7.12 15.47 -14.66
CA PHE A 392 7.22 15.68 -13.21
C PHE A 392 6.44 16.90 -12.70
N THR A 393 6.24 17.90 -13.55
CA THR A 393 5.57 19.16 -13.22
C THR A 393 4.05 19.12 -13.44
N ILE A 394 3.50 18.02 -13.98
CA ILE A 394 2.05 17.88 -14.16
C ILE A 394 1.35 18.00 -12.81
N PRO A 395 0.30 18.83 -12.66
CA PRO A 395 -0.42 18.94 -11.40
C PRO A 395 -0.98 17.59 -10.93
N PHE A 396 -0.92 17.33 -9.63
CA PHE A 396 -1.48 16.09 -9.06
C PHE A 396 -2.96 15.92 -9.40
N HIS A 397 -3.74 17.01 -9.31
CA HIS A 397 -5.14 17.06 -9.74
C HIS A 397 -5.35 16.53 -11.17
N GLN A 398 -4.48 16.88 -12.12
CA GLN A 398 -4.57 16.40 -13.49
C GLN A 398 -4.20 14.92 -13.60
N ALA A 399 -3.17 14.46 -12.88
CA ALA A 399 -2.72 13.08 -12.90
C ALA A 399 -3.73 12.09 -12.28
N LEU A 400 -4.60 12.57 -11.38
CA LEU A 400 -5.73 11.79 -10.83
C LEU A 400 -6.78 11.41 -11.89
N ASN A 401 -6.75 12.06 -13.07
CA ASN A 401 -7.56 11.71 -14.22
C ASN A 401 -9.05 11.53 -13.90
N GLY A 402 -9.64 12.51 -13.19
CA GLY A 402 -11.05 12.52 -12.83
C GLY A 402 -11.41 11.78 -11.54
N PHE A 403 -10.44 11.15 -10.86
CA PHE A 403 -10.66 10.52 -9.56
C PHE A 403 -10.62 11.56 -8.42
N HIS A 404 -11.77 12.20 -8.15
CA HIS A 404 -11.93 13.19 -7.08
C HIS A 404 -13.16 12.89 -6.21
N PRO A 405 -13.24 11.71 -5.55
CA PRO A 405 -14.42 11.34 -4.76
C PRO A 405 -14.61 12.27 -3.55
N ALA A 406 -13.52 12.67 -2.90
CA ALA A 406 -13.49 13.56 -1.74
C ALA A 406 -12.08 14.18 -1.64
N PRO A 407 -11.84 15.15 -0.74
CA PRO A 407 -10.46 15.58 -0.46
C PRO A 407 -9.59 14.38 -0.11
N LEU A 408 -8.42 14.27 -0.74
CA LEU A 408 -7.55 13.13 -0.59
C LEU A 408 -6.09 13.53 -0.43
N CYS A 409 -5.31 12.67 0.20
CA CYS A 409 -3.88 12.84 0.33
C CYS A 409 -3.18 11.50 0.16
N SER A 410 -2.15 11.49 -0.70
CA SER A 410 -1.23 10.36 -0.72
C SER A 410 -0.10 10.57 0.29
N ILE A 411 0.07 9.57 1.15
CA ILE A 411 1.17 9.43 2.10
C ILE A 411 2.05 8.29 1.60
N ARG A 412 3.12 8.64 0.87
CA ARG A 412 3.89 7.68 0.08
C ARG A 412 5.39 7.84 0.29
N THR A 413 6.09 6.71 0.44
CA THR A 413 7.52 6.62 0.15
C THR A 413 7.74 6.17 -1.30
N LEU A 414 8.65 6.81 -2.02
CA LEU A 414 8.80 6.61 -3.47
C LEU A 414 9.51 5.28 -3.76
N LYS A 415 8.81 4.34 -4.42
CA LYS A 415 9.33 3.02 -4.83
C LYS A 415 9.04 2.71 -6.31
N ALA A 416 8.73 3.71 -7.12
CA ALA A 416 8.39 3.58 -8.54
C ALA A 416 8.71 4.87 -9.32
N GLU A 417 9.02 4.73 -10.60
CA GLU A 417 9.38 5.80 -11.55
C GLU A 417 8.16 6.63 -12.00
N VAL A 418 7.33 7.05 -11.05
CA VAL A 418 6.20 7.95 -11.25
C VAL A 418 6.16 8.95 -10.10
N GLN A 419 6.19 10.25 -10.42
CA GLN A 419 6.02 11.35 -9.47
C GLN A 419 5.53 12.57 -10.24
N VAL A 420 4.52 13.25 -9.72
CA VAL A 420 3.93 14.45 -10.35
C VAL A 420 3.88 15.62 -9.37
N GLY A 421 3.52 16.81 -9.83
CA GLY A 421 3.35 18.00 -8.99
C GLY A 421 4.64 18.52 -8.36
N LEU A 422 5.80 18.20 -8.94
CA LEU A 422 7.08 18.77 -8.51
C LEU A 422 7.26 20.18 -9.07
N GLN A 423 8.11 20.97 -8.41
CA GLN A 423 8.53 22.26 -8.95
C GLN A 423 9.42 22.06 -10.19
N PRO A 424 9.38 22.98 -11.18
CA PRO A 424 10.30 22.94 -12.31
C PRO A 424 11.77 22.87 -11.85
N GLY A 425 12.55 21.92 -12.39
CA GLY A 425 13.96 21.72 -12.03
C GLY A 425 14.21 20.82 -10.81
N GLN A 426 13.18 20.51 -10.01
CA GLN A 426 13.34 19.70 -8.79
C GLN A 426 13.73 18.25 -9.11
N ALA A 427 13.08 17.64 -10.09
CA ALA A 427 13.34 16.27 -10.49
C ALA A 427 14.73 16.11 -11.14
N GLU A 428 15.14 17.09 -11.94
CA GLU A 428 16.44 17.14 -12.60
C GLU A 428 17.56 17.25 -11.56
N GLN A 429 17.39 18.08 -10.53
CA GLN A 429 18.33 18.20 -9.42
C GLN A 429 18.43 16.90 -8.61
N LEU A 430 17.30 16.25 -8.32
CA LEU A 430 17.28 14.96 -7.63
C LEU A 430 17.96 13.87 -8.46
N SER A 431 17.62 13.75 -9.75
CA SER A 431 18.23 12.77 -10.65
C SER A 431 19.74 12.96 -10.83
N ALA A 432 20.22 14.21 -10.82
CA ALA A 432 21.65 14.51 -10.88
C ALA A 432 22.40 14.15 -9.59
N SER A 433 21.74 14.17 -8.43
CA SER A 433 22.37 13.95 -7.12
C SER A 433 22.19 12.52 -6.61
N ASP A 434 21.06 11.89 -6.89
CA ASP A 434 20.68 10.55 -6.48
C ASP A 434 19.83 9.91 -7.59
N PRO A 435 20.44 9.21 -8.56
CA PRO A 435 19.70 8.57 -9.66
C PRO A 435 18.63 7.56 -9.22
N SER A 436 18.66 7.12 -7.95
CA SER A 436 17.71 6.15 -7.37
C SER A 436 16.60 6.79 -6.54
N TRP A 437 16.47 8.12 -6.58
CA TRP A 437 15.59 8.87 -5.68
C TRP A 437 14.11 8.43 -5.75
N MET A 438 13.62 8.00 -6.92
CA MET A 438 12.24 7.54 -7.11
C MET A 438 11.97 6.10 -6.66
N THR A 439 13.01 5.28 -6.50
CA THR A 439 12.85 3.81 -6.39
C THR A 439 13.49 3.22 -5.12
N SER A 440 14.26 4.01 -4.40
CA SER A 440 14.98 3.61 -3.19
C SER A 440 14.12 3.58 -1.91
N GLY A 441 12.91 4.15 -1.92
CA GLY A 441 12.12 4.35 -0.70
C GLY A 441 12.70 5.43 0.23
N LYS A 442 13.72 6.17 -0.22
CA LYS A 442 14.42 7.16 0.61
C LYS A 442 13.58 8.42 0.83
N TYR A 443 12.85 8.85 -0.19
CA TYR A 443 12.05 10.07 -0.21
C TYR A 443 10.58 9.77 0.06
N GLY A 444 9.86 10.76 0.59
CA GLY A 444 8.44 10.66 0.88
C GLY A 444 7.66 11.91 0.48
N ILE A 445 6.34 11.79 0.42
CA ILE A 445 5.42 12.87 0.10
C ILE A 445 4.18 12.82 0.98
N PHE A 446 3.63 14.01 1.26
CA PHE A 446 2.25 14.25 1.59
C PHE A 446 1.70 15.10 0.45
N GLN A 447 0.96 14.51 -0.48
CA GLN A 447 0.48 15.20 -1.67
C GLN A 447 -1.06 15.23 -1.68
N PHE A 448 -1.63 16.42 -1.54
CA PHE A 448 -3.06 16.65 -1.33
C PHE A 448 -3.78 17.08 -2.61
N ASP A 449 -5.02 16.65 -2.75
CA ASP A 449 -5.99 17.15 -3.75
C ASP A 449 -7.33 17.43 -3.05
N GLY A 450 -7.86 18.64 -3.21
CA GLY A 450 -9.12 19.05 -2.59
C GLY A 450 -9.26 20.57 -2.45
N PRO A 451 -10.45 21.06 -2.07
CA PRO A 451 -10.66 22.47 -1.74
C PRO A 451 -9.91 22.85 -0.45
N LEU A 452 -9.42 24.10 -0.41
CA LEU A 452 -8.85 24.74 0.79
C LEU A 452 -9.80 25.76 1.38
#